data_AF-A0A1I7UDS4-F1
#
_entry.id   AF-A0A1I7UDS4-F1
#
_cell.length_a   1.000
_cell.length_b   1.000
_cell.length_c   1.000
_cell.angle_alpha   90.00
_cell.angle_beta   90.00
_cell.angle_gamma   90.00
#
_symmetry.space_group_name_H-M   'P 1'
#
loop_
_entity.id
_entity.type
_entity.pdbx_description
1 polymer ?
#
loop_
_entity_poly.entity_id
_entity_poly.type
_entity_poly.pdbx_seq_one_letter_code
_entity_poly.pdbx_strand_id
1 'polypeptide(L)'
;MYEYEIYQVDREEKLRVSGAGMLNASWTCNVDEFGIPDYITKAGGMLPGNNGRNERNLFGDYDLDNFPTNEGRFLKLESRLLIEKQRLNQFKTYQPEENNAEIDYEDFNDLLFVRRDVAEMYTDEELKVLKNRKMVNEAIEETEDRIKLMENKILPFYNQKNNVHPKFEILLTKRKGNSPPVVLERVNYTGDLHKAGENLMKFMFSNRRHAIQVTTLGVYPKCSTQLPHDLKIRIKNLKSRGEGPLELERLSQHIDESSYPLEILQSFDTEREYRLCTSISSISEKPKVHIALRRHSYLKEQAFIEFIRNWLETNKPIGNTYGFEIWYPEEYCTEVLNFVKDEIEEAVVVDKCVEITMTNSKKLKISYAFISNNYIFKMAVVAI
;
A
#
# COMPACT_ATOMS: atom_id res chain seq x y z
N MET A 1 6.99 15.03 -9.20
CA MET A 1 7.13 13.57 -9.08
C MET A 1 7.84 13.07 -10.33
N TYR A 2 8.82 12.20 -10.16
CA TYR A 2 9.48 11.50 -11.26
C TYR A 2 9.03 10.04 -11.17
N GLU A 3 8.67 9.44 -12.30
CA GLU A 3 8.20 8.06 -12.40
C GLU A 3 8.95 7.37 -13.54
N TYR A 4 9.26 6.09 -13.40
CA TYR A 4 9.82 5.28 -14.47
C TYR A 4 9.05 3.96 -14.52
N GLU A 5 8.41 3.69 -15.65
CA GLU A 5 7.48 2.56 -15.80
C GLU A 5 7.69 1.89 -17.15
N ILE A 6 7.41 0.59 -17.23
CA ILE A 6 7.47 -0.19 -18.46
C ILE A 6 6.16 0.03 -19.23
N TYR A 7 6.30 0.36 -20.51
CA TYR A 7 5.19 0.45 -21.45
C TYR A 7 5.41 -0.48 -22.63
N GLN A 8 4.33 -1.13 -23.07
CA GLN A 8 4.26 -1.70 -24.40
C GLN A 8 3.98 -0.59 -25.43
N VAL A 9 4.81 -0.51 -26.47
CA VAL A 9 4.87 0.65 -27.38
C VAL A 9 4.60 0.34 -28.85
N ASP A 10 4.42 -0.92 -29.21
CA ASP A 10 4.12 -1.39 -30.58
C ASP A 10 2.61 -1.43 -30.88
N ARG A 11 1.84 -0.61 -30.17
CA ARG A 11 0.38 -0.47 -30.27
C ARG A 11 0.02 1.01 -30.37
N GLU A 12 -1.15 1.31 -30.92
CA GLU A 12 -1.63 2.69 -31.11
C GLU A 12 -1.68 3.46 -29.78
N GLU A 13 -2.30 2.86 -28.77
CA GLU A 13 -2.29 3.37 -27.40
C GLU A 13 -1.24 2.66 -26.57
N LYS A 14 -0.25 3.39 -26.05
CA LYS A 14 0.76 2.82 -25.15
C LYS A 14 0.12 2.23 -23.90
N LEU A 15 0.44 0.98 -23.60
CA LEU A 15 -0.05 0.32 -22.39
C LEU A 15 1.04 0.28 -21.34
N ARG A 16 0.76 0.82 -20.15
CA ARG A 16 1.61 0.60 -18.98
C ARG A 16 1.47 -0.85 -18.49
N VAL A 17 2.59 -1.56 -18.37
CA VAL A 17 2.62 -2.96 -17.93
C VAL A 17 3.30 -3.18 -16.58
N SER A 18 3.99 -2.18 -16.02
CA SER A 18 4.53 -2.20 -14.66
C SER A 18 3.66 -1.44 -13.64
N GLY A 19 3.94 -1.63 -12.36
CA GLY A 19 3.27 -0.97 -11.24
C GLY A 19 2.08 -1.77 -10.69
N ALA A 20 1.20 -1.10 -9.94
CA ALA A 20 0.00 -1.73 -9.39
C ALA A 20 -1.04 -1.99 -10.49
N GLY A 21 -1.49 -3.24 -10.61
CA GLY A 21 -2.60 -3.61 -11.48
C GLY A 21 -3.93 -3.03 -11.00
N MET A 22 -4.73 -2.46 -11.90
CA MET A 22 -6.05 -1.89 -11.57
C MET A 22 -7.07 -2.97 -11.18
N LEU A 23 -6.94 -4.18 -11.73
CA LEU A 23 -7.87 -5.29 -11.48
C LEU A 23 -7.53 -6.07 -10.20
N ASN A 24 -6.35 -6.68 -10.15
CA ASN A 24 -5.96 -7.58 -9.06
C ASN A 24 -5.10 -6.94 -7.97
N ALA A 25 -4.75 -5.65 -8.09
CA ALA A 25 -3.83 -4.94 -7.19
C ALA A 25 -2.41 -5.54 -7.08
N SER A 26 -2.09 -6.60 -7.84
CA SER A 26 -0.77 -7.19 -7.89
C SER A 26 0.24 -6.19 -8.45
N TRP A 27 1.42 -6.15 -7.85
CA TRP A 27 2.49 -5.28 -8.27
C TRP A 27 3.37 -5.99 -9.31
N THR A 28 3.64 -5.31 -10.43
CA THR A 28 4.52 -5.80 -11.50
C THR A 28 5.78 -4.94 -11.55
N CYS A 29 6.94 -5.52 -11.25
CA CYS A 29 8.22 -4.83 -11.41
C CYS A 29 8.82 -5.10 -12.80
N ASN A 30 8.66 -6.32 -13.32
CA ASN A 30 9.20 -6.74 -14.60
C ASN A 30 8.16 -7.50 -15.42
N VAL A 31 8.40 -7.59 -16.72
CA VAL A 31 7.66 -8.46 -17.62
C VAL A 31 8.64 -9.30 -18.43
N ASP A 32 8.25 -10.50 -18.84
CA ASP A 32 9.05 -11.28 -19.79
C ASP A 32 8.89 -10.77 -21.24
N GLU A 33 9.47 -11.49 -22.19
CA GLU A 33 9.42 -11.14 -23.62
C GLU A 33 8.00 -11.15 -24.23
N PHE A 34 7.04 -11.82 -23.60
CA PHE A 34 5.63 -11.87 -24.03
C PHE A 34 4.76 -10.83 -23.30
N GLY A 35 5.31 -10.18 -22.27
CA GLY A 35 4.60 -9.25 -21.39
C GLY A 35 4.04 -9.87 -20.12
N ILE A 36 4.41 -11.12 -19.78
CA ILE A 36 3.90 -11.80 -18.59
C ILE A 36 4.55 -11.17 -17.34
N PRO A 37 3.76 -10.71 -16.36
CA PRO A 37 4.28 -10.11 -15.14
C PRO A 37 5.21 -11.01 -14.32
N ASP A 38 6.20 -10.40 -13.68
CA ASP A 38 7.21 -11.09 -12.90
C ASP A 38 6.65 -11.86 -11.69
N TYR A 39 5.56 -11.40 -11.08
CA TYR A 39 4.92 -12.16 -10.00
C TYR A 39 4.31 -13.49 -10.47
N ILE A 40 3.99 -13.62 -11.77
CA ILE A 40 3.49 -14.87 -12.37
C ILE A 40 4.66 -15.77 -12.76
N THR A 41 5.69 -15.21 -13.40
CA THR A 41 6.88 -15.98 -13.79
C THR A 41 7.63 -16.51 -12.57
N LYS A 42 7.73 -15.73 -11.48
CA LYS A 42 8.26 -16.17 -10.18
C LYS A 42 7.44 -17.28 -9.53
N ALA A 43 6.14 -17.36 -9.83
CA ALA A 43 5.25 -18.44 -9.40
C ALA A 43 5.26 -19.65 -10.36
N GLY A 44 6.28 -19.78 -11.21
CA GLY A 44 6.41 -20.88 -12.17
C GLY A 44 5.45 -20.79 -13.36
N GLY A 45 4.91 -19.60 -13.65
CA GLY A 45 3.96 -19.38 -14.75
C GLY A 45 2.50 -19.69 -14.41
N MET A 46 2.21 -20.10 -13.17
CA MET A 46 0.85 -20.41 -12.73
C MET A 46 0.03 -19.14 -12.54
N LEU A 47 -1.15 -19.07 -13.18
CA LEU A 47 -2.11 -17.98 -12.99
C LEU A 47 -2.63 -17.94 -11.54
N PRO A 48 -2.79 -16.74 -10.93
CA PRO A 48 -3.27 -16.61 -9.56
C PRO A 48 -4.75 -17.00 -9.42
N GLY A 49 -5.16 -17.33 -8.20
CA GLY A 49 -6.54 -17.73 -7.87
C GLY A 49 -6.93 -19.13 -8.35
N ASN A 50 -8.23 -19.46 -8.22
CA ASN A 50 -8.82 -20.71 -8.70
C ASN A 50 -8.13 -21.99 -8.17
N ASN A 51 -7.77 -21.97 -6.89
CA ASN A 51 -7.05 -23.06 -6.21
C ASN A 51 -7.79 -23.57 -4.97
N GLY A 52 -9.09 -23.30 -4.87
CA GLY A 52 -9.92 -23.62 -3.71
C GLY A 52 -9.68 -22.75 -2.47
N ARG A 53 -8.87 -21.68 -2.58
CA ARG A 53 -8.60 -20.73 -1.49
C ARG A 53 -9.18 -19.37 -1.80
N ASN A 54 -9.32 -18.54 -0.76
CA ASN A 54 -9.74 -17.15 -0.89
C ASN A 54 -8.59 -16.28 -1.47
N GLU A 55 -8.32 -16.44 -2.76
CA GLU A 55 -7.26 -15.76 -3.50
C GLU A 55 -7.84 -15.10 -4.75
N ARG A 56 -7.41 -13.86 -5.03
CA ARG A 56 -7.84 -13.13 -6.23
C ARG A 56 -7.21 -13.71 -7.49
N ASN A 57 -8.02 -13.88 -8.53
CA ASN A 57 -7.52 -14.27 -9.85
C ASN A 57 -6.86 -13.08 -10.59
N LEU A 58 -6.50 -13.27 -11.86
CA LEU A 58 -5.85 -12.25 -12.70
C LEU A 58 -6.70 -10.97 -12.87
N PHE A 59 -8.03 -11.09 -12.77
CA PHE A 59 -9.00 -9.99 -12.87
C PHE A 59 -9.40 -9.39 -11.53
N GLY A 60 -8.82 -9.89 -10.44
CA GLY A 60 -9.10 -9.41 -9.10
C GLY A 60 -10.30 -10.06 -8.43
N ASP A 61 -10.99 -10.96 -9.12
CA ASP A 61 -12.20 -11.61 -8.62
C ASP A 61 -11.82 -12.77 -7.67
N TYR A 62 -12.69 -13.01 -6.68
CA TYR A 62 -12.56 -14.17 -5.80
C TYR A 62 -13.33 -15.35 -6.37
N ASP A 63 -12.66 -16.51 -6.44
CA ASP A 63 -13.25 -17.71 -7.02
C ASP A 63 -12.72 -18.97 -6.33
N LEU A 64 -13.63 -19.71 -5.70
CA LEU A 64 -13.33 -20.94 -4.96
C LEU A 64 -13.27 -22.17 -5.86
N ASP A 65 -13.57 -22.05 -7.16
CA ASP A 65 -13.35 -23.13 -8.11
C ASP A 65 -11.89 -23.59 -8.06
N ASN A 66 -11.66 -24.90 -8.14
CA ASN A 66 -10.31 -25.46 -8.09
C ASN A 66 -9.92 -26.00 -9.47
N PHE A 67 -9.11 -25.22 -10.19
CA PHE A 67 -8.49 -25.62 -11.45
C PHE A 67 -7.00 -25.91 -11.21
N PRO A 68 -6.57 -27.20 -11.24
CA PRO A 68 -5.20 -27.57 -10.92
C PRO A 68 -4.20 -27.23 -12.04
N THR A 69 -4.68 -26.97 -13.25
CA THR A 69 -3.84 -26.65 -14.42
C THR A 69 -3.99 -25.19 -14.83
N ASN A 70 -2.94 -24.66 -15.45
CA ASN A 70 -2.94 -23.29 -15.94
C ASN A 70 -3.94 -23.10 -17.08
N GLU A 71 -4.12 -24.11 -17.93
CA GLU A 71 -5.09 -24.13 -19.02
C GLU A 71 -6.53 -23.99 -18.50
N GLY A 72 -6.87 -24.70 -17.41
CA GLY A 72 -8.19 -24.59 -16.79
C GLY A 72 -8.44 -23.20 -16.21
N ARG A 73 -7.44 -22.63 -15.52
CA ARG A 73 -7.50 -21.25 -15.00
C ARG A 73 -7.64 -20.24 -16.13
N PHE A 74 -6.91 -20.43 -17.22
CA PHE A 74 -6.95 -19.56 -18.39
C PHE A 74 -8.33 -19.59 -19.09
N LEU A 75 -8.88 -20.78 -19.34
CA LEU A 75 -10.23 -20.94 -19.90
C LEU A 75 -11.30 -20.28 -19.02
N LYS A 76 -11.15 -20.34 -17.69
CA LYS A 76 -12.05 -19.65 -16.77
C LYS A 76 -11.96 -18.13 -16.92
N LEU A 77 -10.76 -17.57 -17.11
CA LEU A 77 -10.59 -16.14 -17.39
C LEU A 77 -11.19 -15.75 -18.74
N GLU A 78 -11.00 -16.54 -19.80
CA GLU A 78 -11.65 -16.30 -21.10
C GLU A 78 -13.17 -16.29 -20.98
N SER A 79 -13.74 -17.25 -20.23
CA SER A 79 -15.17 -17.31 -19.95
C SER A 79 -15.68 -16.06 -19.20
N ARG A 80 -14.96 -15.61 -18.17
CA ARG A 80 -15.28 -14.38 -17.43
C ARG A 80 -15.27 -13.14 -18.34
N LEU A 81 -14.26 -13.02 -19.21
CA LEU A 81 -14.19 -11.92 -20.18
C LEU A 81 -15.37 -11.96 -21.16
N LEU A 82 -15.79 -13.15 -21.60
CA LEU A 82 -16.97 -13.30 -22.47
C LEU A 82 -18.25 -12.82 -21.76
N ILE A 83 -18.44 -13.18 -20.50
CA ILE A 83 -19.60 -12.75 -19.70
C ILE A 83 -19.61 -11.23 -19.53
N GLU A 84 -18.47 -10.59 -19.24
CA GLU A 84 -18.39 -9.12 -19.16
C GLU A 84 -18.78 -8.45 -20.49
N LYS A 85 -18.36 -9.01 -21.63
CA LYS A 85 -18.82 -8.53 -22.95
C LYS A 85 -20.31 -8.70 -23.16
N GLN A 86 -20.91 -9.77 -22.64
CA GLN A 86 -22.35 -9.97 -22.70
C GLN A 86 -23.10 -9.01 -21.76
N ARG A 87 -22.59 -8.74 -20.55
CA ARG A 87 -23.10 -7.72 -19.62
C ARG A 87 -23.10 -6.33 -20.26
N LEU A 88 -22.03 -5.96 -20.96
CA LEU A 88 -21.98 -4.72 -21.74
C LEU A 88 -23.13 -4.63 -22.75
N ASN A 89 -23.43 -5.74 -23.45
CA ASN A 89 -24.57 -5.78 -24.37
C ASN A 89 -25.91 -5.63 -23.64
N GLN A 90 -26.08 -6.21 -22.43
CA GLN A 90 -27.28 -5.98 -21.63
C GLN A 90 -27.48 -4.49 -21.39
N PHE A 91 -26.46 -3.78 -20.91
CA PHE A 91 -26.54 -2.33 -20.67
C PHE A 91 -26.84 -1.54 -21.94
N LYS A 92 -26.23 -1.89 -23.08
CA LYS A 92 -26.51 -1.22 -24.37
C LYS A 92 -27.94 -1.39 -24.85
N THR A 93 -28.59 -2.50 -24.48
CA THR A 93 -29.98 -2.80 -24.86
C THR A 93 -31.02 -2.40 -23.81
N TYR A 94 -30.59 -2.16 -22.58
CA TYR A 94 -31.47 -1.88 -21.45
C TYR A 94 -32.10 -0.49 -21.56
N GLN A 95 -33.41 -0.42 -21.36
CA GLN A 95 -34.17 0.83 -21.33
C GLN A 95 -34.76 1.03 -19.93
N PRO A 96 -34.27 2.02 -19.17
CA PRO A 96 -34.73 2.25 -17.81
C PRO A 96 -36.13 2.88 -17.82
N GLU A 97 -36.96 2.49 -16.86
CA GLU A 97 -38.19 3.22 -16.54
C GLU A 97 -37.78 4.56 -15.92
N GLU A 98 -37.85 5.65 -16.69
CA GLU A 98 -37.31 6.95 -16.26
C GLU A 98 -37.91 7.38 -14.92
N ASN A 99 -37.08 7.32 -13.89
CA ASN A 99 -37.42 7.73 -12.54
C ASN A 99 -36.44 8.82 -12.07
N ASN A 100 -37.01 9.95 -11.65
CA ASN A 100 -36.25 11.08 -11.09
C ASN A 100 -35.92 10.90 -9.60
N ALA A 101 -36.17 9.72 -9.04
CA ALA A 101 -35.77 9.38 -7.68
C ALA A 101 -34.25 9.49 -7.51
N GLU A 102 -33.85 9.83 -6.28
CA GLU A 102 -32.44 9.96 -5.89
C GLU A 102 -31.67 8.67 -6.20
N ILE A 103 -30.46 8.84 -6.73
CA ILE A 103 -29.58 7.73 -7.12
C ILE A 103 -29.13 7.03 -5.84
N ASP A 104 -29.46 5.75 -5.73
CA ASP A 104 -28.86 4.90 -4.71
C ASP A 104 -27.50 4.45 -5.23
N TYR A 105 -26.45 5.14 -4.79
CA TYR A 105 -25.08 4.82 -5.19
C TYR A 105 -24.59 3.51 -4.56
N GLU A 106 -25.20 3.01 -3.48
CA GLU A 106 -24.80 1.72 -2.91
C GLU A 106 -25.22 0.58 -3.82
N ASP A 107 -26.49 0.56 -4.24
CA ASP A 107 -27.00 -0.47 -5.18
C ASP A 107 -26.28 -0.43 -6.53
N PHE A 108 -25.99 0.76 -7.04
CA PHE A 108 -25.24 0.92 -8.30
C PHE A 108 -23.82 0.37 -8.18
N ASN A 109 -23.14 0.64 -7.06
CA ASN A 109 -21.81 0.09 -6.81
C ASN A 109 -21.86 -1.43 -6.56
N ASP A 110 -22.90 -1.95 -5.91
CA ASP A 110 -23.08 -3.40 -5.72
C ASP A 110 -23.15 -4.13 -7.08
N LEU A 111 -23.96 -3.60 -8.01
CA LEU A 111 -24.10 -4.11 -9.37
C LEU A 111 -22.77 -4.12 -10.14
N LEU A 112 -21.99 -3.04 -10.04
CA LEU A 112 -20.75 -2.85 -10.80
C LEU A 112 -19.50 -3.46 -10.15
N PHE A 113 -19.47 -3.69 -8.84
CA PHE A 113 -18.23 -4.10 -8.17
C PHE A 113 -18.36 -5.40 -7.37
N VAL A 114 -19.50 -5.68 -6.78
CA VAL A 114 -19.68 -6.85 -5.90
C VAL A 114 -20.21 -8.04 -6.69
N ARG A 115 -21.27 -7.84 -7.49
CA ARG A 115 -21.87 -8.93 -8.27
C ARG A 115 -21.00 -9.43 -9.42
N ARG A 116 -19.88 -8.75 -9.70
CA ARG A 116 -18.93 -9.17 -10.74
C ARG A 116 -18.12 -10.41 -10.38
N ASP A 117 -17.99 -10.75 -9.09
CA ASP A 117 -17.31 -11.98 -8.65
C ASP A 117 -18.04 -13.23 -9.17
N VAL A 118 -19.37 -13.15 -9.29
CA VAL A 118 -20.21 -14.17 -9.90
C VAL A 118 -20.13 -14.03 -11.42
N ALA A 119 -19.64 -15.07 -12.10
CA ALA A 119 -19.47 -15.10 -13.55
C ALA A 119 -20.81 -15.42 -14.25
N GLU A 120 -21.81 -14.55 -14.10
CA GLU A 120 -23.17 -14.75 -14.63
C GLU A 120 -23.76 -13.45 -15.23
N MET A 121 -24.73 -13.60 -16.12
CA MET A 121 -25.46 -12.46 -16.69
C MET A 121 -26.35 -11.79 -15.65
N TYR A 122 -26.58 -10.49 -15.78
CA TYR A 122 -27.48 -9.80 -14.86
C TYR A 122 -28.94 -10.21 -15.10
N THR A 123 -29.72 -10.38 -14.03
CA THR A 123 -31.17 -10.58 -14.16
C THR A 123 -31.89 -9.26 -14.41
N ASP A 124 -33.14 -9.32 -14.88
CA ASP A 124 -33.95 -8.13 -15.10
C ASP A 124 -34.16 -7.32 -13.81
N GLU A 125 -34.26 -8.00 -12.66
CA GLU A 125 -34.34 -7.37 -11.34
C GLU A 125 -33.06 -6.60 -10.99
N GLU A 126 -31.89 -7.13 -11.33
CA GLU A 126 -30.61 -6.48 -11.06
C GLU A 126 -30.44 -5.24 -11.94
N LEU A 127 -30.89 -5.31 -13.20
CA LEU A 127 -30.83 -4.18 -14.13
C LEU A 127 -31.76 -3.03 -13.70
N LYS A 128 -32.85 -3.29 -12.96
CA LYS A 128 -33.76 -2.25 -12.42
C LYS A 128 -33.08 -1.26 -11.46
N VAL A 129 -31.88 -1.57 -10.96
CA VAL A 129 -31.04 -0.62 -10.22
C VAL A 129 -30.67 0.59 -11.09
N LEU A 130 -30.56 0.42 -12.40
CA LEU A 130 -30.27 1.49 -13.36
C LEU A 130 -31.53 2.32 -13.63
N LYS A 131 -31.83 3.29 -12.76
CA LYS A 131 -33.11 4.04 -12.79
C LYS A 131 -33.25 5.06 -13.94
N ASN A 132 -32.17 5.41 -14.62
CA ASN A 132 -32.17 6.42 -15.67
C ASN A 132 -31.02 6.24 -16.66
N ARG A 133 -31.08 6.95 -17.80
CA ARG A 133 -30.07 6.85 -18.87
C ARG A 133 -28.66 7.23 -18.44
N LYS A 134 -28.51 8.13 -17.46
CA LYS A 134 -27.19 8.53 -16.96
C LYS A 134 -26.49 7.34 -16.30
N MET A 135 -27.20 6.59 -15.44
CA MET A 135 -26.65 5.38 -14.80
C MET A 135 -26.33 4.29 -15.83
N VAL A 136 -27.17 4.12 -16.86
CA VAL A 136 -26.90 3.16 -17.94
C VAL A 136 -25.62 3.54 -18.70
N ASN A 137 -25.44 4.81 -19.06
CA ASN A 137 -24.23 5.27 -19.74
C ASN A 137 -22.98 5.09 -18.87
N GLU A 138 -23.06 5.40 -17.57
CA GLU A 138 -21.96 5.19 -16.63
C GLU A 138 -21.61 3.70 -16.48
N ALA A 139 -22.62 2.82 -16.40
CA ALA A 139 -22.42 1.37 -16.40
C ALA A 139 -21.77 0.86 -17.70
N ILE A 140 -22.12 1.44 -18.86
CA ILE A 140 -21.49 1.13 -20.15
C ILE A 140 -20.02 1.54 -20.11
N GLU A 141 -19.70 2.78 -19.75
CA GLU A 141 -18.33 3.31 -19.69
C GLU A 141 -17.44 2.48 -18.75
N GLU A 142 -17.91 2.22 -17.53
CA GLU A 142 -17.20 1.40 -16.53
C GLU A 142 -16.97 -0.04 -17.00
N THR A 143 -17.94 -0.62 -17.73
CA THR A 143 -17.82 -1.99 -18.25
C THR A 143 -16.88 -2.06 -19.45
N GLU A 144 -16.90 -1.05 -20.33
CA GLU A 144 -15.95 -0.93 -21.45
C GLU A 144 -14.51 -0.80 -20.95
N ASP A 145 -14.28 0.04 -19.94
CA ASP A 145 -12.97 0.20 -19.31
C ASP A 145 -12.51 -1.10 -18.63
N ARG A 146 -13.40 -1.79 -17.90
CA ARG A 146 -13.08 -3.10 -17.30
C ARG A 146 -12.72 -4.15 -18.36
N ILE A 147 -13.50 -4.27 -19.43
CA ILE A 147 -13.21 -5.21 -20.54
C ILE A 147 -11.84 -4.91 -21.13
N LYS A 148 -11.53 -3.64 -21.41
CA LYS A 148 -10.22 -3.23 -21.92
C LYS A 148 -9.09 -3.62 -20.96
N LEU A 149 -9.27 -3.46 -19.66
CA LEU A 149 -8.28 -3.90 -18.66
C LEU A 149 -8.12 -5.43 -18.65
N MET A 150 -9.21 -6.18 -18.74
CA MET A 150 -9.19 -7.66 -18.77
C MET A 150 -8.51 -8.19 -20.03
N GLU A 151 -8.81 -7.63 -21.19
CA GLU A 151 -8.15 -7.96 -22.46
C GLU A 151 -6.65 -7.70 -22.39
N ASN A 152 -6.25 -6.55 -21.85
CA ASN A 152 -4.83 -6.22 -21.65
C ASN A 152 -4.13 -7.17 -20.66
N LYS A 153 -4.85 -7.74 -19.68
CA LYS A 153 -4.29 -8.72 -18.74
C LYS A 153 -4.15 -10.12 -19.33
N ILE A 154 -5.06 -10.55 -20.20
CA ILE A 154 -4.99 -11.84 -20.89
C ILE A 154 -3.97 -11.81 -22.04
N LEU A 155 -3.80 -10.67 -22.70
CA LEU A 155 -2.97 -10.53 -23.90
C LEU A 155 -1.57 -11.18 -23.81
N PRO A 156 -0.79 -11.07 -22.71
CA PRO A 156 0.52 -11.72 -22.61
C PRO A 156 0.50 -13.23 -22.82
N PHE A 157 -0.58 -13.90 -22.41
CA PHE A 157 -0.71 -15.36 -22.57
C PHE A 157 -1.06 -15.74 -24.01
N TYR A 158 -1.85 -14.92 -24.70
CA TYR A 158 -2.02 -15.08 -26.15
C TYR A 158 -0.73 -14.80 -26.90
N ASN A 159 0.04 -13.79 -26.50
CA ASN A 159 1.34 -13.50 -27.08
C ASN A 159 2.27 -14.72 -26.95
N GLN A 160 2.34 -15.31 -25.75
CA GLN A 160 3.11 -16.53 -25.51
C GLN A 160 2.64 -17.69 -26.39
N LYS A 161 1.33 -17.97 -26.43
CA LYS A 161 0.74 -19.05 -27.24
C LYS A 161 1.02 -18.89 -28.73
N ASN A 162 1.03 -17.65 -29.23
CA ASN A 162 1.21 -17.32 -30.64
C ASN A 162 2.66 -16.93 -30.98
N ASN A 163 3.59 -17.02 -30.02
CA ASN A 163 4.97 -16.61 -30.16
C ASN A 163 5.13 -15.16 -30.69
N VAL A 164 4.29 -14.24 -30.20
CA VAL A 164 4.35 -12.81 -30.49
C VAL A 164 5.18 -12.13 -29.42
N HIS A 165 6.17 -11.34 -29.81
CA HIS A 165 7.13 -10.68 -28.92
C HIS A 165 6.90 -9.16 -28.94
N PRO A 166 6.14 -8.59 -28.01
CA PRO A 166 5.87 -7.16 -28.04
C PRO A 166 7.10 -6.32 -27.74
N LYS A 167 7.10 -5.08 -28.25
CA LYS A 167 8.15 -4.10 -27.92
C LYS A 167 7.82 -3.37 -26.62
N PHE A 168 8.76 -3.43 -25.67
CA PHE A 168 8.69 -2.71 -24.41
C PHE A 168 9.74 -1.61 -24.29
N GLU A 169 9.35 -0.46 -23.74
CA GLU A 169 10.23 0.66 -23.41
C GLU A 169 9.98 1.09 -21.95
N ILE A 170 11.03 1.55 -21.27
CA ILE A 170 10.93 2.26 -20.00
C ILE A 170 10.73 3.74 -20.31
N LEU A 171 9.65 4.33 -19.80
CA LEU A 171 9.39 5.77 -19.92
C LEU A 171 9.70 6.43 -18.59
N LEU A 172 10.70 7.32 -18.58
CA LEU A 172 10.94 8.24 -17.49
C LEU A 172 10.03 9.45 -17.69
N THR A 173 9.14 9.70 -16.74
CA THR A 173 8.21 10.83 -16.79
C THR A 173 8.35 11.74 -15.59
N LYS A 174 7.90 12.99 -15.76
CA LYS A 174 7.83 14.00 -14.71
C LYS A 174 6.43 14.59 -14.64
N ARG A 175 5.88 14.64 -13.43
CA ARG A 175 4.56 15.18 -13.13
C ARG A 175 4.63 16.32 -12.11
N LYS A 176 3.90 17.40 -12.33
CA LYS A 176 3.78 18.52 -11.37
C LYS A 176 2.32 18.62 -10.89
N GLY A 177 2.07 18.20 -9.65
CA GLY A 177 0.71 18.13 -9.11
C GLY A 177 -0.17 17.23 -9.97
N ASN A 178 -1.36 17.72 -10.32
CA ASN A 178 -2.33 16.98 -11.14
C ASN A 178 -2.11 17.12 -12.65
N SER A 179 -1.03 17.78 -13.09
CA SER A 179 -0.72 17.90 -14.53
C SER A 179 -0.55 16.51 -15.16
N PRO A 180 -0.81 16.36 -16.47
CA PRO A 180 -0.38 15.16 -17.18
C PRO A 180 1.13 14.91 -17.00
N PRO A 181 1.58 13.65 -16.95
CA PRO A 181 3.00 13.33 -16.92
C PRO A 181 3.66 13.70 -18.25
N VAL A 182 4.83 14.32 -18.19
CA VAL A 182 5.66 14.66 -19.36
C VAL A 182 6.76 13.61 -19.48
N VAL A 183 6.87 12.96 -20.64
CA VAL A 183 7.96 12.02 -20.94
C VAL A 183 9.26 12.80 -21.07
N LEU A 184 10.25 12.46 -20.24
CA LEU A 184 11.60 13.02 -20.27
C LEU A 184 12.54 12.17 -21.12
N GLU A 185 12.44 10.85 -20.99
CA GLU A 185 13.35 9.92 -21.64
C GLU A 185 12.64 8.59 -21.94
N ARG A 186 13.13 7.90 -22.98
CA ARG A 186 12.72 6.55 -23.36
C ARG A 186 13.94 5.66 -23.44
N VAL A 187 13.90 4.54 -22.75
CA VAL A 187 15.00 3.57 -22.72
C VAL A 187 14.45 2.21 -23.15
N ASN A 188 15.22 1.46 -23.94
CA ASN A 188 14.83 0.10 -24.29
C ASN A 188 14.75 -0.76 -23.02
N TYR A 189 13.65 -1.50 -22.87
CA TYR A 189 13.51 -2.43 -21.76
C TYR A 189 14.32 -3.70 -22.04
N THR A 190 15.19 -4.09 -21.10
CA THR A 190 16.08 -5.26 -21.24
C THR A 190 15.69 -6.41 -20.32
N GLY A 191 14.46 -6.43 -19.80
CA GLY A 191 14.01 -7.44 -18.82
C GLY A 191 14.30 -7.11 -17.36
N ASP A 192 14.89 -5.94 -17.07
CA ASP A 192 15.24 -5.55 -15.69
C ASP A 192 15.02 -4.05 -15.42
N LEU A 193 13.84 -3.74 -14.88
CA LEU A 193 13.45 -2.41 -14.43
C LEU A 193 14.24 -1.97 -13.19
N HIS A 194 14.68 -2.91 -12.33
CA HIS A 194 15.45 -2.58 -11.14
C HIS A 194 16.81 -2.01 -11.54
N LYS A 195 17.49 -2.63 -12.51
CA LYS A 195 18.75 -2.11 -13.06
C LYS A 195 18.59 -0.72 -13.68
N ALA A 196 17.49 -0.48 -14.40
CA ALA A 196 17.19 0.85 -14.93
C ALA A 196 16.92 1.87 -13.81
N GLY A 197 16.17 1.47 -12.78
CA GLY A 197 15.93 2.26 -11.58
C GLY A 197 17.22 2.60 -10.83
N GLU A 198 18.12 1.63 -10.65
CA GLU A 198 19.45 1.84 -10.05
C GLU A 198 20.30 2.82 -10.85
N ASN A 199 20.33 2.66 -12.18
CA ASN A 199 21.06 3.57 -13.05
C ASN A 199 20.52 4.99 -12.96
N LEU A 200 19.19 5.14 -12.92
CA LEU A 200 18.53 6.43 -12.74
C LEU A 200 18.85 7.04 -11.38
N MET A 201 18.80 6.26 -10.29
CA MET A 201 19.16 6.73 -8.96
C MET A 201 20.62 7.17 -8.90
N LYS A 202 21.55 6.38 -9.47
CA LYS A 202 22.96 6.74 -9.58
C LYS A 202 23.14 8.03 -10.38
N PHE A 203 22.50 8.14 -11.54
CA PHE A 203 22.55 9.34 -12.37
C PHE A 203 22.09 10.60 -11.61
N MET A 204 21.00 10.51 -10.85
CA MET A 204 20.43 11.67 -10.14
C MET A 204 21.19 12.05 -8.85
N PHE A 205 21.77 11.05 -8.17
CA PHE A 205 22.20 11.20 -6.78
C PHE A 205 23.64 10.81 -6.47
N SER A 206 24.34 10.07 -7.34
CA SER A 206 25.76 9.75 -7.13
C SER A 206 26.67 10.98 -7.22
N ASN A 207 27.84 10.88 -6.59
CA ASN A 207 28.90 11.89 -6.57
C ASN A 207 28.49 13.25 -5.98
N ARG A 208 27.42 13.29 -5.19
CA ARG A 208 27.03 14.50 -4.45
C ARG A 208 28.00 14.72 -3.29
N ARG A 209 28.65 15.88 -3.28
CA ARG A 209 29.57 16.27 -2.19
C ARG A 209 28.84 16.64 -0.90
N HIS A 210 27.58 17.04 -1.00
CA HIS A 210 26.78 17.52 0.12
C HIS A 210 25.55 16.64 0.29
N ALA A 211 25.18 16.41 1.55
CA ALA A 211 23.95 15.72 1.89
C ALA A 211 22.73 16.47 1.34
N ILE A 212 21.77 15.72 0.81
CA ILE A 212 20.52 16.27 0.30
C ILE A 212 19.63 16.62 1.50
N GLN A 213 19.28 17.90 1.66
CA GLN A 213 18.33 18.31 2.69
C GLN A 213 16.89 18.17 2.17
N VAL A 214 16.08 17.37 2.86
CA VAL A 214 14.62 17.33 2.66
C VAL A 214 13.91 17.40 4.01
N THR A 215 12.74 18.02 4.09
CA THR A 215 12.00 18.06 5.36
C THR A 215 11.43 16.69 5.70
N THR A 216 10.82 16.03 4.71
CA THR A 216 10.12 14.76 4.88
C THR A 216 10.55 13.80 3.79
N LEU A 217 11.03 12.61 4.18
CA LEU A 217 11.30 11.50 3.29
C LEU A 217 10.19 10.46 3.42
N GLY A 218 9.51 10.16 2.31
CA GLY A 218 8.50 9.11 2.22
C GLY A 218 9.03 7.92 1.45
N VAL A 219 8.95 6.71 2.01
CA VAL A 219 9.42 5.48 1.34
C VAL A 219 8.29 4.45 1.22
N TYR A 220 8.15 3.92 0.01
CA TYR A 220 7.08 3.00 -0.39
C TYR A 220 7.73 1.81 -1.12
N PRO A 221 8.15 0.74 -0.43
CA PRO A 221 9.07 -0.27 -0.93
C PRO A 221 8.41 -1.34 -1.81
N LYS A 222 7.32 -1.03 -2.53
CA LYS A 222 6.65 -2.02 -3.40
C LYS A 222 7.53 -2.54 -4.53
N CYS A 223 8.57 -1.79 -4.90
CA CYS A 223 9.64 -2.23 -5.80
C CYS A 223 10.95 -1.63 -5.27
N SER A 224 11.74 -2.41 -4.51
CA SER A 224 12.97 -1.91 -3.90
C SER A 224 13.96 -1.44 -4.98
N THR A 225 14.18 -0.13 -5.07
CA THR A 225 15.27 0.45 -5.84
C THR A 225 16.42 0.74 -4.89
N GLN A 226 17.62 0.28 -5.23
CA GLN A 226 18.78 0.56 -4.41
C GLN A 226 19.16 2.04 -4.55
N LEU A 227 19.29 2.71 -3.41
CA LEU A 227 19.88 4.04 -3.36
C LEU A 227 21.40 3.94 -3.51
N PRO A 228 22.06 4.93 -4.13
CA PRO A 228 23.52 4.92 -4.24
C PRO A 228 24.18 4.91 -2.85
N HIS A 229 25.21 4.09 -2.66
CA HIS A 229 25.89 3.95 -1.36
C HIS A 229 26.48 5.25 -0.81
N ASP A 230 26.88 6.17 -1.69
CA ASP A 230 27.44 7.48 -1.34
C ASP A 230 26.36 8.53 -1.04
N LEU A 231 25.08 8.21 -1.23
CA LEU A 231 23.98 9.13 -0.95
C LEU A 231 23.81 9.35 0.55
N LYS A 232 23.91 10.61 0.96
CA LYS A 232 23.52 11.10 2.29
C LYS A 232 22.34 12.05 2.21
N ILE A 233 21.36 11.87 3.09
CA ILE A 233 20.12 12.64 3.13
C ILE A 233 19.93 13.18 4.54
N ARG A 234 19.76 14.49 4.66
CA ARG A 234 19.36 15.15 5.90
C ARG A 234 17.87 15.32 5.94
N ILE A 235 17.25 14.79 6.98
CA ILE A 235 15.79 14.78 7.13
C ILE A 235 15.34 15.28 8.50
N LYS A 236 14.10 15.76 8.58
CA LYS A 236 13.41 15.97 9.86
C LYS A 236 12.39 14.86 10.10
N ASN A 237 11.70 14.45 9.05
CA ASN A 237 10.60 13.49 9.14
C ASN A 237 10.86 12.30 8.22
N LEU A 238 10.62 11.08 8.72
CA LEU A 238 10.61 9.86 7.93
C LEU A 238 9.20 9.27 7.95
N LYS A 239 8.68 8.90 6.78
CA LYS A 239 7.42 8.21 6.61
C LYS A 239 7.67 6.94 5.81
N SER A 240 7.35 5.77 6.35
CA SER A 240 7.58 4.49 5.70
C SER A 240 6.28 3.70 5.58
N ARG A 241 5.94 3.27 4.36
CA ARG A 241 4.77 2.43 4.08
C ARG A 241 5.22 1.18 3.35
N GLY A 242 5.61 0.14 4.08
CA GLY A 242 5.85 -1.18 3.50
C GLY A 242 6.45 -2.22 4.45
N GLU A 243 6.88 -3.34 3.87
CA GLU A 243 7.13 -4.61 4.56
C GLU A 243 8.42 -4.60 5.39
N GLY A 244 8.29 -4.24 6.66
CA GLY A 244 9.18 -4.67 7.73
C GLY A 244 10.46 -3.87 8.01
N PRO A 245 11.23 -4.30 9.03
CA PRO A 245 12.40 -3.58 9.57
C PRO A 245 13.59 -3.44 8.60
N LEU A 246 13.76 -4.40 7.68
CA LEU A 246 14.94 -4.49 6.80
C LEU A 246 15.06 -3.31 5.84
N GLU A 247 13.95 -2.74 5.37
CA GLU A 247 13.97 -1.59 4.47
C GLU A 247 14.32 -0.29 5.21
N LEU A 248 13.92 -0.16 6.47
CA LEU A 248 14.33 0.97 7.31
C LEU A 248 15.80 0.89 7.72
N GLU A 249 16.32 -0.31 7.96
CA GLU A 249 17.75 -0.54 8.18
C GLU A 249 18.58 -0.21 6.93
N ARG A 250 18.09 -0.50 5.73
CA ARG A 250 18.73 -0.07 4.48
C ARG A 250 18.73 1.45 4.34
N LEU A 251 17.59 2.08 4.64
CA LEU A 251 17.45 3.54 4.56
C LEU A 251 18.31 4.27 5.58
N SER A 252 18.50 3.73 6.79
CA SER A 252 19.27 4.39 7.85
C SER A 252 20.71 4.63 7.45
N GLN A 253 21.30 3.76 6.62
CA GLN A 253 22.65 3.92 6.08
C GLN A 253 22.81 5.19 5.23
N HIS A 254 21.73 5.68 4.65
CA HIS A 254 21.69 6.89 3.81
C HIS A 254 21.27 8.15 4.57
N ILE A 255 20.79 8.04 5.81
CA ILE A 255 20.42 9.21 6.62
C ILE A 255 21.70 9.78 7.26
N ASP A 256 21.89 11.09 7.09
CA ASP A 256 22.98 11.83 7.72
C ASP A 256 22.76 11.90 9.24
N GLU A 257 23.81 11.66 10.03
CA GLU A 257 23.79 11.65 11.50
C GLU A 257 23.19 12.94 12.08
N SER A 258 23.34 14.08 11.40
CA SER A 258 22.78 15.37 11.81
C SER A 258 21.24 15.42 11.78
N SER A 259 20.61 14.43 11.14
CA SER A 259 19.14 14.31 11.10
C SER A 259 18.57 13.80 12.42
N TYR A 260 19.42 13.22 13.28
CA TYR A 260 18.96 12.61 14.51
C TYR A 260 18.99 13.60 15.68
N PRO A 261 17.96 13.59 16.54
CA PRO A 261 16.74 12.77 16.43
C PRO A 261 15.78 13.30 15.34
N LEU A 262 15.06 12.37 14.69
CA LEU A 262 13.98 12.74 13.76
C LEU A 262 12.84 13.41 14.53
N GLU A 263 12.21 14.43 13.94
CA GLU A 263 11.01 15.09 14.49
C GLU A 263 9.77 14.17 14.37
N ILE A 264 9.65 13.40 13.27
CA ILE A 264 8.53 12.48 13.02
C ILE A 264 9.05 11.18 12.40
N LEU A 265 8.54 10.04 12.87
CA LEU A 265 8.81 8.72 12.28
C LEU A 265 7.52 7.92 12.14
N GLN A 266 6.86 8.08 11.00
CA GLN A 266 5.59 7.44 10.72
C GLN A 266 5.83 6.08 10.03
N SER A 267 5.30 4.99 10.58
CA SER A 267 5.24 3.70 9.90
C SER A 267 3.79 3.36 9.55
N PHE A 268 3.57 2.60 8.49
CA PHE A 268 2.24 2.12 8.09
C PHE A 268 2.18 0.59 8.01
N ASP A 269 3.16 -0.12 8.58
CA ASP A 269 3.23 -1.60 8.62
C ASP A 269 2.59 -2.16 9.89
N THR A 270 1.72 -3.16 9.74
CA THR A 270 0.80 -3.68 10.76
C THR A 270 1.21 -5.00 11.41
N GLU A 271 2.26 -5.68 10.94
CA GLU A 271 2.60 -7.04 11.41
C GLU A 271 3.94 -7.12 12.17
N ARG A 272 4.74 -6.03 12.17
CA ARG A 272 6.09 -6.01 12.77
C ARG A 272 6.39 -4.73 13.56
N GLU A 273 5.36 -4.04 14.05
CA GLU A 273 5.44 -2.79 14.82
C GLU A 273 6.38 -2.90 16.05
N TYR A 274 6.45 -4.07 16.70
CA TYR A 274 7.38 -4.34 17.81
C TYR A 274 8.87 -4.33 17.38
N ARG A 275 9.20 -4.98 16.26
CA ARG A 275 10.59 -5.00 15.72
C ARG A 275 11.01 -3.61 15.25
N LEU A 276 10.06 -2.85 14.73
CA LEU A 276 10.27 -1.46 14.38
C LEU A 276 10.60 -0.62 15.63
N CYS A 277 9.81 -0.70 16.70
CA CYS A 277 10.04 0.05 17.94
C CYS A 277 11.38 -0.29 18.60
N THR A 278 11.79 -1.56 18.57
CA THR A 278 13.09 -2.01 19.08
C THR A 278 14.24 -1.51 18.20
N SER A 279 14.17 -1.66 16.86
CA SER A 279 15.18 -1.10 15.95
C SER A 279 15.28 0.43 16.03
N ILE A 280 14.16 1.15 16.19
CA ILE A 280 14.14 2.60 16.39
C ILE A 280 14.81 2.99 17.70
N SER A 281 14.57 2.22 18.77
CA SER A 281 15.18 2.46 20.08
C SER A 281 16.70 2.31 20.07
N SER A 282 17.25 1.53 19.12
CA SER A 282 18.68 1.40 18.85
C SER A 282 19.24 2.56 17.99
N ILE A 283 18.39 3.25 17.24
CA ILE A 283 18.76 4.34 16.31
C ILE A 283 18.68 5.73 16.98
N SER A 284 17.96 5.89 18.09
CA SER A 284 17.76 7.21 18.72
C SER A 284 17.97 7.21 20.25
N GLU A 285 19.09 7.80 20.70
CA GLU A 285 19.33 8.12 22.12
C GLU A 285 18.65 9.45 22.58
N LYS A 286 17.99 10.21 21.68
CA LYS A 286 17.44 11.57 21.94
C LYS A 286 16.03 11.82 21.32
N PRO A 287 15.29 12.88 21.72
CA PRO A 287 13.87 12.74 22.05
C PRO A 287 12.90 13.19 20.94
N LYS A 288 11.76 12.48 20.87
CA LYS A 288 10.51 12.74 20.10
C LYS A 288 10.38 11.89 18.84
N VAL A 289 9.73 10.75 18.99
CA VAL A 289 9.34 9.88 17.87
C VAL A 289 7.81 9.86 17.82
N HIS A 290 7.20 10.42 16.78
CA HIS A 290 5.77 10.23 16.54
C HIS A 290 5.54 9.06 15.60
N ILE A 291 4.97 7.98 16.12
CA ILE A 291 4.62 6.74 15.44
C ILE A 291 3.11 6.80 15.13
N ALA A 292 2.71 6.54 13.89
CA ALA A 292 1.31 6.26 13.60
C ALA A 292 1.15 4.75 13.49
N LEU A 293 0.14 4.18 14.16
CA LEU A 293 -0.18 2.76 14.06
C LEU A 293 -1.49 2.61 13.27
N ARG A 294 -1.57 1.60 12.40
CA ARG A 294 -2.82 1.35 11.64
C ARG A 294 -3.65 0.22 12.25
N ARG A 295 -3.01 -0.75 12.93
CA ARG A 295 -3.70 -1.71 13.79
C ARG A 295 -3.51 -1.29 15.23
N HIS A 296 -4.59 -0.82 15.84
CA HIS A 296 -4.47 -0.27 17.18
C HIS A 296 -4.38 -1.37 18.25
N SER A 297 -4.74 -2.63 17.92
CA SER A 297 -4.71 -3.79 18.85
C SER A 297 -3.38 -3.95 19.57
N TYR A 298 -2.26 -3.57 18.94
CA TYR A 298 -0.93 -3.60 19.53
C TYR A 298 -0.87 -2.97 20.94
N LEU A 299 -1.57 -1.87 21.18
CA LEU A 299 -1.57 -1.17 22.46
C LEU A 299 -2.24 -1.97 23.60
N LYS A 300 -2.96 -3.03 23.27
CA LYS A 300 -3.57 -3.99 24.21
C LYS A 300 -2.96 -5.39 24.11
N GLU A 301 -1.76 -5.51 23.54
CA GLU A 301 -1.01 -6.77 23.42
C GLU A 301 0.19 -6.78 24.37
N GLN A 302 0.64 -7.98 24.76
CA GLN A 302 1.80 -8.13 25.67
C GLN A 302 3.07 -7.47 25.14
N ALA A 303 3.23 -7.42 23.82
CA ALA A 303 4.35 -6.76 23.16
C ALA A 303 4.46 -5.27 23.53
N PHE A 304 3.34 -4.58 23.78
CA PHE A 304 3.37 -3.20 24.25
C PHE A 304 3.82 -3.07 25.71
N ILE A 305 3.43 -4.02 26.56
CA ILE A 305 3.92 -4.09 27.95
C ILE A 305 5.42 -4.36 27.98
N GLU A 306 5.92 -5.29 27.17
CA GLU A 306 7.35 -5.54 27.00
C GLU A 306 8.10 -4.28 26.54
N PHE A 307 7.52 -3.53 25.60
CA PHE A 307 8.08 -2.25 25.17
C PHE A 307 8.17 -1.22 26.30
N ILE A 308 7.13 -1.11 27.14
CA ILE A 308 7.15 -0.26 28.34
C ILE A 308 8.24 -0.74 29.32
N ARG A 309 8.30 -2.04 29.64
CA ARG A 309 9.31 -2.61 30.54
C ARG A 309 10.73 -2.33 30.06
N ASN A 310 11.00 -2.47 28.77
CA ASN A 310 12.29 -2.10 28.18
C ASN A 310 12.66 -0.62 28.43
N TRP A 311 11.70 0.31 28.43
CA TRP A 311 11.97 1.72 28.77
C TRP A 311 12.34 1.91 30.24
N LEU A 312 11.66 1.18 31.13
CA LEU A 312 11.93 1.18 32.56
C LEU A 312 13.34 0.62 32.83
N GLU A 313 13.64 -0.55 32.28
CA GLU A 313 14.92 -1.25 32.42
C GLU A 313 16.11 -0.45 31.85
N THR A 314 15.92 0.20 30.70
CA THR A 314 16.95 1.04 30.07
C THR A 314 17.05 2.46 30.66
N ASN A 315 16.23 2.78 31.67
CA ASN A 315 16.20 4.08 32.36
C ASN A 315 16.26 5.28 31.40
N LYS A 316 15.36 5.27 30.40
CA LYS A 316 15.34 6.28 29.32
C LYS A 316 15.44 7.71 29.88
N PRO A 317 16.22 8.61 29.24
CA PRO A 317 16.44 9.95 29.77
C PRO A 317 15.18 10.83 29.71
N ILE A 318 15.11 11.82 30.60
CA ILE A 318 14.04 12.83 30.63
C ILE A 318 13.94 13.53 29.27
N GLY A 319 12.72 13.79 28.82
CA GLY A 319 12.42 14.44 27.56
C GLY A 319 12.10 13.47 26.42
N ASN A 320 12.45 12.18 26.55
CA ASN A 320 12.01 11.17 25.59
C ASN A 320 10.49 11.09 25.53
N THR A 321 9.95 11.18 24.32
CA THR A 321 8.51 11.18 24.06
C THR A 321 8.22 10.33 22.84
N TYR A 322 7.29 9.38 22.96
CA TYR A 322 6.76 8.60 21.85
C TYR A 322 5.27 8.91 21.72
N GLY A 323 4.81 9.18 20.51
CA GLY A 323 3.39 9.35 20.19
C GLY A 323 2.88 8.18 19.36
N PHE A 324 1.64 7.74 19.58
CA PHE A 324 0.94 6.71 18.82
C PHE A 324 -0.40 7.28 18.35
N GLU A 325 -0.56 7.49 17.04
CA GLU A 325 -1.83 7.93 16.46
C GLU A 325 -2.87 6.77 16.43
N ILE A 326 -4.10 7.06 16.84
CA ILE A 326 -5.20 6.09 17.00
C ILE A 326 -6.47 6.62 16.33
N TRP A 327 -7.15 5.73 15.62
CA TRP A 327 -8.37 6.02 14.87
C TRP A 327 -9.59 5.37 15.54
N TYR A 328 -9.52 5.17 16.86
CA TYR A 328 -10.58 4.60 17.69
C TYR A 328 -11.15 5.67 18.63
N PRO A 329 -12.38 5.47 19.14
CA PRO A 329 -12.99 6.42 20.05
C PRO A 329 -12.32 6.39 21.43
N GLU A 330 -12.68 7.33 22.30
CA GLU A 330 -12.01 7.57 23.59
C GLU A 330 -12.03 6.35 24.52
N GLU A 331 -13.08 5.53 24.43
CA GLU A 331 -13.26 4.31 25.23
C GLU A 331 -12.08 3.36 25.03
N TYR A 332 -11.61 3.23 23.78
CA TYR A 332 -10.44 2.43 23.46
C TYR A 332 -9.17 2.94 24.16
N CYS A 333 -9.02 4.26 24.26
CA CYS A 333 -7.89 4.86 24.96
C CYS A 333 -7.96 4.55 26.47
N THR A 334 -9.15 4.61 27.04
CA THR A 334 -9.35 4.27 28.45
C THR A 334 -9.03 2.79 28.72
N GLU A 335 -9.42 1.89 27.81
CA GLU A 335 -9.07 0.47 27.89
C GLU A 335 -7.56 0.21 27.84
N VAL A 336 -6.81 0.90 26.97
CA VAL A 336 -5.33 0.77 26.91
C VAL A 336 -4.69 1.18 28.23
N LEU A 337 -5.11 2.31 28.82
CA LEU A 337 -4.56 2.75 30.11
C LEU A 337 -4.85 1.76 31.23
N ASN A 338 -6.06 1.21 31.27
CA ASN A 338 -6.43 0.17 32.24
C ASN A 338 -5.59 -1.10 32.04
N PHE A 339 -5.42 -1.53 30.79
CA PHE A 339 -4.57 -2.67 30.46
C PHE A 339 -3.13 -2.48 30.96
N VAL A 340 -2.52 -1.31 30.73
CA VAL A 340 -1.17 -1.01 31.25
C VAL A 340 -1.13 -1.08 32.78
N LYS A 341 -2.13 -0.53 33.45
CA LYS A 341 -2.20 -0.52 34.91
C LYS A 341 -2.43 -1.92 35.50
N ASP A 342 -3.16 -2.78 34.82
CA ASP A 342 -3.37 -4.16 35.28
C ASP A 342 -2.11 -5.03 35.07
N GLU A 343 -1.26 -4.70 34.08
CA GLU A 343 -0.05 -5.47 33.74
C GLU A 343 1.26 -4.96 34.39
N ILE A 344 1.23 -3.78 35.02
CA ILE A 344 2.39 -3.15 35.67
C ILE A 344 1.99 -2.69 37.07
N GLU A 345 2.56 -3.34 38.09
CA GLU A 345 2.18 -3.14 39.50
C GLU A 345 2.44 -1.70 40.00
N GLU A 346 3.51 -1.06 39.51
CA GLU A 346 3.90 0.30 39.90
C GLU A 346 3.14 1.40 39.14
N ALA A 347 2.19 1.04 38.29
CA ALA A 347 1.41 1.96 37.48
C ALA A 347 0.25 2.56 38.27
N VAL A 348 0.16 3.89 38.27
CA VAL A 348 -0.93 4.64 38.91
C VAL A 348 -1.73 5.38 37.85
N VAL A 349 -3.05 5.16 37.80
CA VAL A 349 -3.94 5.92 36.92
C VAL A 349 -4.25 7.27 37.56
N VAL A 350 -3.99 8.35 36.84
CA VAL A 350 -4.34 9.72 37.21
C VAL A 350 -4.95 10.38 35.98
N ASP A 351 -6.26 10.60 35.97
CA ASP A 351 -7.05 11.30 34.93
C ASP A 351 -6.49 11.26 33.49
N LYS A 352 -6.98 10.30 32.68
CA LYS A 352 -6.53 10.06 31.30
C LYS A 352 -5.02 9.87 31.12
N CYS A 353 -4.32 9.51 32.20
CA CYS A 353 -2.90 9.21 32.23
C CYS A 353 -2.60 8.03 33.16
N VAL A 354 -1.57 7.27 32.85
CA VAL A 354 -0.91 6.30 33.71
C VAL A 354 0.49 6.81 34.01
N GLU A 355 0.88 6.86 35.27
CA GLU A 355 2.21 7.22 35.72
C GLU A 355 2.92 5.98 36.28
N ILE A 356 4.13 5.71 35.81
CA ILE A 356 4.97 4.59 36.29
C ILE A 356 6.28 5.17 36.80
N THR A 357 6.60 4.91 38.06
CA THR A 357 7.85 5.41 38.65
C THR A 357 9.03 4.65 38.05
N MET A 358 10.00 5.38 37.47
CA MET A 358 11.22 4.78 36.93
C MET A 358 12.36 4.83 37.94
N THR A 359 12.55 5.99 38.57
CA THR A 359 13.55 6.26 39.63
C THR A 359 13.03 7.36 40.55
N ASN A 360 13.72 7.66 41.65
CA ASN A 360 13.36 8.75 42.58
C ASN A 360 13.30 10.16 41.94
N SER A 361 13.79 10.33 40.71
CA SER A 361 13.79 11.62 40.00
C SER A 361 13.03 11.61 38.67
N LYS A 362 12.46 10.45 38.27
CA LYS A 362 11.85 10.28 36.94
C LYS A 362 10.63 9.36 36.98
N LYS A 363 9.61 9.71 36.21
CA LYS A 363 8.46 8.86 35.93
C LYS A 363 8.16 8.81 34.44
N LEU A 364 7.63 7.68 34.01
CA LEU A 364 7.04 7.50 32.68
C LEU A 364 5.56 7.87 32.75
N LYS A 365 5.15 8.85 31.95
CA LYS A 365 3.76 9.24 31.76
C LYS A 365 3.23 8.64 30.47
N ILE A 366 2.10 7.95 30.54
CA ILE A 366 1.37 7.41 29.39
C ILE A 366 -0.01 8.04 29.39
N SER A 367 -0.27 8.95 28.46
CA SER A 367 -1.53 9.71 28.39
C SER A 367 -2.10 9.69 26.98
N TYR A 368 -3.32 10.18 26.78
CA TYR A 368 -3.84 10.43 25.44
C TYR A 368 -4.42 11.83 25.30
N ALA A 369 -4.46 12.35 24.06
CA ALA A 369 -5.07 13.64 23.74
C ALA A 369 -5.73 13.59 22.35
N PHE A 370 -6.84 14.30 22.18
CA PHE A 370 -7.51 14.45 20.89
C PHE A 370 -6.85 15.57 20.07
N ILE A 371 -6.31 15.23 18.90
CA ILE A 371 -5.58 16.16 18.01
C ILE A 371 -6.04 15.91 16.56
N SER A 372 -6.53 16.96 15.90
CA SER A 372 -6.81 16.96 14.45
C SER A 372 -7.62 15.74 13.96
N ASN A 373 -8.70 15.42 14.68
CA ASN A 373 -9.66 14.33 14.42
C ASN A 373 -9.26 12.93 14.90
N ASN A 374 -8.08 12.74 15.48
CA ASN A 374 -7.63 11.44 15.99
C ASN A 374 -7.17 11.57 17.45
N TYR A 375 -7.19 10.45 18.19
CA TYR A 375 -6.54 10.39 19.51
C TYR A 375 -5.06 10.04 19.34
N ILE A 376 -4.20 10.67 20.12
CA ILE A 376 -2.76 10.35 20.16
C ILE A 376 -2.41 9.88 21.56
N PHE A 377 -1.99 8.61 21.68
CA PHE A 377 -1.31 8.10 22.87
C PHE A 377 0.09 8.68 22.95
N LYS A 378 0.50 9.11 24.13
CA LYS A 378 1.80 9.74 24.36
C LYS A 378 2.46 9.08 25.56
N MET A 379 3.61 8.48 25.33
CA MET A 379 4.54 8.04 26.36
C MET A 379 5.63 9.08 26.53
N ALA A 380 5.88 9.58 27.74
CA ALA A 380 6.88 10.61 27.99
C ALA A 380 7.62 10.38 29.32
N VAL A 381 8.95 10.43 29.29
CA VAL A 381 9.75 10.45 30.52
C VAL A 381 9.85 11.87 31.03
N VAL A 382 9.34 12.11 32.24
CA VAL A 382 9.32 13.41 32.90
C VAL A 382 10.02 13.36 34.25
N ALA A 383 10.49 14.51 34.73
CA ALA A 383 10.92 14.65 36.12
C ALA A 383 9.72 14.45 37.06
N ILE A 384 9.99 13.91 38.26
CA ILE A 384 9.01 13.83 39.35
C ILE A 384 8.77 15.21 39.95
#